data_AF-A0A4Q5SU95-F1
#
_entry.id   AF-A0A4Q5SU95-F1
#
_cell.length_a   1.000
_cell.length_b   1.000
_cell.length_c   1.000
_cell.angle_alpha   90.00
_cell.angle_beta   90.00
_cell.angle_gamma   90.00
#
_symmetry.space_group_name_H-M   'P 1'
#
loop_
_entity.id
_entity.type
_entity.pdbx_description
1 polymer ?
#
loop_
_entity_poly.entity_id
_entity_poly.type
_entity_poly.pdbx_seq_one_letter_code
_entity_poly.pdbx_strand_id
1 'polypeptide(L)'
;MAMEANTLVEVAPVIVLSAKHRALVEETLLHDYIFEWGKSRTQACVALGYVSLYNHAYDSNCEYEMHYSEGLILVRTVKAVRKGAELFVNYNGVPDDATPLWFPAH
;
A
#
# COMPACT_ATOMS: atom_id res chain seq x y z
N MET A 1 -12.27 19.89 -6.79
CA MET A 1 -12.24 20.00 -5.32
C MET A 1 -10.97 19.33 -4.85
N ALA A 2 -10.30 19.87 -3.85
CA ALA A 2 -9.17 19.20 -3.19
C ALA A 2 -9.73 18.16 -2.19
N MET A 3 -8.95 17.12 -1.89
CA MET A 3 -9.25 16.22 -0.78
C MET A 3 -8.62 16.80 0.48
N GLU A 4 -9.37 16.82 1.58
CA GLU A 4 -8.84 17.22 2.89
C GLU A 4 -7.95 16.11 3.47
N ALA A 5 -7.17 16.43 4.51
CA ALA A 5 -6.48 15.39 5.28
C ALA A 5 -7.50 14.44 5.96
N ASN A 6 -7.10 13.19 6.20
CA ASN A 6 -7.92 12.11 6.77
C ASN A 6 -9.15 11.72 5.93
N THR A 7 -9.12 12.00 4.63
CA THR A 7 -10.15 11.56 3.68
C THR A 7 -9.91 10.09 3.35
N LEU A 8 -10.93 9.24 3.55
CA LEU A 8 -10.92 7.87 3.05
C LEU A 8 -10.99 7.88 1.52
N VAL A 9 -9.91 7.40 0.89
CA VAL A 9 -9.76 7.36 -0.57
C VAL A 9 -10.30 6.04 -1.11
N GLU A 10 -9.93 4.93 -0.46
CA GLU A 10 -10.20 3.60 -0.97
C GLU A 10 -10.37 2.58 0.16
N VAL A 11 -11.23 1.59 -0.08
CA VAL A 11 -11.37 0.36 0.71
C VAL A 11 -11.20 -0.81 -0.25
N ALA A 12 -10.04 -1.45 -0.23
CA ALA A 12 -9.70 -2.53 -1.15
C ALA A 12 -9.74 -3.88 -0.43
N PRO A 13 -10.52 -4.86 -0.93
CA PRO A 13 -10.39 -6.23 -0.48
C PRO A 13 -9.05 -6.83 -0.91
N VAL A 14 -8.56 -7.81 -0.17
CA VAL A 14 -7.28 -8.49 -0.49
C VAL A 14 -7.46 -9.98 -0.72
N ILE A 15 -6.59 -10.54 -1.55
CA ILE A 15 -6.40 -11.99 -1.66
C ILE A 15 -5.20 -12.37 -0.80
N VAL A 16 -5.44 -13.04 0.32
CA VAL A 16 -4.38 -13.46 1.25
C VAL A 16 -3.65 -14.69 0.71
N LEU A 17 -2.33 -14.60 0.64
CA LEU A 17 -1.42 -15.66 0.24
C LEU A 17 -0.83 -16.32 1.49
N SER A 18 -0.89 -17.66 1.54
CA SER A 18 -0.10 -18.42 2.51
C SER A 18 1.39 -18.24 2.24
N ALA A 19 2.27 -18.56 3.20
CA ALA A 19 3.72 -18.52 2.98
C ALA A 19 4.15 -19.33 1.74
N LYS A 20 3.50 -20.47 1.50
CA LYS A 20 3.76 -21.30 0.30
C LYS A 20 3.36 -20.59 -0.99
N HIS A 21 2.21 -19.91 -1.02
CA HIS A 21 1.76 -19.18 -2.22
C HIS A 21 2.56 -17.89 -2.43
N ARG A 22 2.94 -17.19 -1.35
CA ARG A 22 3.82 -16.02 -1.39
C ARG A 22 5.11 -16.34 -2.14
N ALA A 23 5.79 -17.42 -1.77
CA ALA A 23 7.04 -17.84 -2.42
C ALA A 23 6.88 -18.01 -3.94
N LEU A 24 5.77 -18.60 -4.41
CA LEU A 24 5.51 -18.76 -5.85
C LEU A 24 5.18 -17.44 -6.54
N VAL A 25 4.47 -16.54 -5.87
CA VAL A 25 4.08 -15.23 -6.44
C VAL A 25 5.27 -14.29 -6.52
N GLU A 26 6.19 -14.35 -5.55
CA GLU A 26 7.46 -13.61 -5.55
C GLU A 26 8.37 -13.96 -6.75
N GLU A 27 8.15 -15.11 -7.40
CA GLU A 27 8.85 -15.51 -8.64
C GLU A 27 8.21 -14.93 -9.92
N THR A 28 7.16 -14.10 -9.79
CA THR A 28 6.40 -13.54 -10.91
C THR A 28 6.44 -12.01 -10.91
N LEU A 29 5.89 -11.38 -11.96
CA LEU A 29 5.72 -9.92 -12.02
C LEU A 29 4.87 -9.36 -10.87
N LEU A 30 4.04 -10.19 -10.22
CA LEU A 30 3.23 -9.76 -9.07
C LEU A 30 4.07 -9.51 -7.81
N HIS A 31 5.34 -9.91 -7.78
CA HIS A 31 6.27 -9.59 -6.70
C HIS A 31 6.23 -8.11 -6.31
N ASP A 32 6.15 -7.21 -7.29
CA ASP A 32 6.19 -5.76 -7.07
C ASP A 32 4.83 -5.17 -6.63
N TYR A 33 3.78 -6.01 -6.54
CA TYR A 33 2.39 -5.59 -6.32
C TYR A 33 1.74 -6.25 -5.10
N ILE A 34 2.49 -7.05 -4.33
CA ILE A 34 2.02 -7.70 -3.11
C ILE A 34 2.48 -6.95 -1.86
N PHE A 35 1.69 -7.08 -0.80
CA PHE A 35 1.97 -6.48 0.49
C PHE A 35 2.23 -7.56 1.53
N GLU A 36 3.17 -7.34 2.44
CA GLU A 36 3.33 -8.21 3.60
C GLU A 36 2.08 -8.18 4.46
N TRP A 37 1.63 -9.36 4.92
CA TRP A 37 0.33 -9.49 5.56
C TRP A 37 0.40 -10.24 6.88
N GLY A 38 -0.44 -9.83 7.83
CA GLY A 38 -0.60 -10.44 9.14
C GLY A 38 0.47 -10.03 10.16
N LYS A 39 0.20 -10.29 11.44
CA LYS A 39 1.04 -9.86 12.58
C LYS A 39 2.46 -10.45 12.52
N SER A 40 2.62 -11.66 11.99
CA SER A 40 3.92 -12.32 11.84
C SER A 40 4.66 -11.90 10.57
N ARG A 41 4.00 -11.18 9.64
CA ARG A 41 4.51 -10.80 8.31
C ARG A 41 4.99 -11.98 7.46
N THR A 42 4.59 -13.21 7.81
CA THR A 42 4.95 -14.43 7.06
C THR A 42 4.04 -14.67 5.86
N GLN A 43 2.89 -14.00 5.80
CA GLN A 43 1.98 -14.01 4.68
C GLN A 43 2.23 -12.81 3.78
N ALA A 44 1.66 -12.86 2.59
CA ALA A 44 1.49 -11.69 1.73
C ALA A 44 0.04 -11.59 1.32
N CYS A 45 -0.34 -10.49 0.69
CA CYS A 45 -1.62 -10.36 0.02
C CYS A 45 -1.47 -9.59 -1.28
N VAL A 46 -2.33 -9.93 -2.25
CA VAL A 46 -2.57 -9.07 -3.41
C VAL A 46 -3.67 -8.11 -3.02
N ALA A 47 -3.40 -6.82 -3.04
CA ALA A 47 -4.43 -5.82 -2.88
C ALA A 47 -5.22 -5.72 -4.19
N LEU A 48 -6.55 -5.81 -4.11
CA LEU A 48 -7.41 -5.54 -5.26
C LEU A 48 -7.62 -4.02 -5.38
N GLY A 49 -8.56 -3.60 -6.24
CA GLY A 49 -8.77 -2.18 -6.48
C GLY A 49 -7.53 -1.53 -7.10
N TYR A 50 -7.17 -0.34 -6.61
CA TYR A 50 -6.02 0.45 -7.08
C TYR A 50 -4.84 0.44 -6.10
N VAL A 51 -4.95 -0.17 -4.92
CA VAL A 51 -3.92 -0.13 -3.86
C VAL A 51 -2.54 -0.55 -4.34
N SER A 52 -2.44 -1.60 -5.16
CA SER A 52 -1.15 -2.04 -5.72
C SER A 52 -0.57 -1.09 -6.78
N LEU A 53 -1.29 -0.05 -7.19
CA LEU A 53 -0.87 0.89 -8.24
C LEU A 53 -0.43 2.26 -7.69
N TYR A 54 -0.61 2.54 -6.40
CA TYR A 54 -0.13 3.80 -5.81
C TYR A 54 1.39 3.77 -5.75
N ASN A 55 2.03 4.78 -6.35
CA ASN A 55 3.48 4.86 -6.39
C ASN A 55 4.08 5.22 -5.02
N HIS A 56 5.36 4.92 -4.88
CA HIS A 56 6.14 5.21 -3.68
C HIS A 56 6.66 6.66 -3.65
N ALA A 57 6.38 7.38 -2.57
CA ALA A 57 7.13 8.61 -2.21
C ALA A 57 7.44 8.63 -0.70
N TYR A 58 8.62 9.15 -0.33
CA TYR A 58 9.01 9.33 1.08
C TYR A 58 8.23 10.43 1.80
N ASP A 59 7.72 11.43 1.07
CA ASP A 59 6.78 12.44 1.57
C ASP A 59 5.37 12.14 1.04
N SER A 60 4.92 10.90 1.27
CA SER A 60 3.64 10.39 0.76
C SER A 60 2.46 11.26 1.21
N ASN A 61 1.44 11.39 0.36
CA ASN A 61 0.23 12.14 0.68
C ASN A 61 -0.93 11.25 1.14
N CYS A 62 -0.73 9.92 1.06
CA CYS A 62 -1.62 8.92 1.59
C CYS A 62 -0.86 7.90 2.44
N GLU A 63 -1.58 7.29 3.37
CA GLU A 63 -1.15 6.10 4.10
C GLU A 63 -2.11 4.94 3.81
N TYR A 64 -1.65 3.72 4.04
CA TYR A 64 -2.49 2.54 4.00
C TYR A 64 -2.61 1.88 5.37
N GLU A 65 -3.83 1.43 5.72
CA GLU A 65 -4.16 0.72 6.95
C GLU A 65 -4.56 -0.71 6.60
N MET A 66 -3.98 -1.70 7.29
CA MET A 66 -4.31 -3.11 7.06
C MET A 66 -5.26 -3.65 8.13
N HIS A 67 -6.45 -4.06 7.69
CA HIS A 67 -7.49 -4.65 8.53
C HIS A 67 -7.51 -6.17 8.32
N TYR A 68 -6.71 -6.88 9.11
CA TYR A 68 -6.45 -8.32 8.91
C TYR A 68 -7.68 -9.21 9.07
N SER A 69 -8.56 -8.92 10.04
CA SER A 69 -9.77 -9.70 10.31
C SER A 69 -10.80 -9.58 9.18
N GLU A 70 -10.87 -8.40 8.57
CA GLU A 70 -11.82 -8.04 7.53
C GLU A 70 -11.28 -8.34 6.12
N GLY A 71 -9.97 -8.56 5.99
CA GLY A 71 -9.35 -8.80 4.68
C GLY A 71 -9.32 -7.54 3.82
N LEU A 72 -9.04 -6.38 4.42
CA LEU A 72 -9.08 -5.08 3.74
C LEU A 72 -7.78 -4.30 3.89
N ILE A 73 -7.44 -3.53 2.85
CA ILE A 73 -6.52 -2.40 2.93
C ILE A 73 -7.31 -1.13 2.68
N LEU A 74 -7.16 -0.14 3.57
CA LEU A 74 -7.77 1.17 3.44
C LEU A 74 -6.70 2.18 3.09
N VAL A 75 -6.99 3.12 2.19
CA VAL A 75 -6.09 4.23 1.87
C VAL A 75 -6.72 5.53 2.35
N ARG A 76 -5.97 6.34 3.10
CA ARG A 76 -6.40 7.65 3.58
C ARG A 76 -5.38 8.72 3.25
N THR A 77 -5.83 9.94 3.01
CA THR A 77 -4.93 11.08 2.92
C THR A 77 -4.35 11.43 4.29
N VAL A 78 -3.06 11.72 4.36
CA VAL A 78 -2.40 12.23 5.59
C VAL A 78 -2.27 13.76 5.58
N LYS A 79 -2.43 14.37 4.41
CA LYS A 79 -2.41 15.83 4.18
C LYS A 79 -3.38 16.18 3.05
N ALA A 80 -3.73 17.46 2.92
CA ALA A 80 -4.63 17.91 1.85
C ALA A 80 -4.01 17.63 0.46
N VAL A 81 -4.80 17.10 -0.46
CA VAL A 81 -4.38 16.75 -1.83
C VAL A 81 -5.09 17.62 -2.85
N ARG A 82 -4.30 18.33 -3.66
CA ARG A 82 -4.82 19.19 -4.73
C ARG A 82 -5.41 18.34 -5.85
N LYS A 83 -6.47 18.85 -6.50
CA LYS A 83 -7.06 18.20 -7.68
C LYS A 83 -5.99 17.95 -8.74
N GLY A 84 -5.87 16.70 -9.20
CA GLY A 84 -4.93 16.29 -10.24
C GLY A 84 -3.51 16.01 -9.74
N ALA A 85 -3.24 16.13 -8.44
CA ALA A 85 -2.03 15.59 -7.86
C ALA A 85 -2.12 14.05 -7.83
N GLU A 86 -0.98 13.39 -8.05
CA GLU A 86 -0.86 11.95 -7.89
C GLU A 86 -0.92 11.56 -6.41
N LEU A 87 -1.48 10.38 -6.14
CA LEU A 87 -1.57 9.81 -4.81
C LEU A 87 -0.40 8.86 -4.60
N PHE A 88 0.36 9.10 -3.54
CA PHE A 88 1.53 8.30 -3.19
C PHE A 88 1.33 7.66 -1.84
N VAL A 89 1.88 6.46 -1.68
CA VAL A 89 2.02 5.79 -0.39
C VAL A 89 3.50 5.61 -0.08
N ASN A 90 3.85 5.39 1.18
CA ASN A 90 5.21 5.01 1.55
C ASN A 90 5.31 3.48 1.67
N TYR A 91 6.20 2.86 0.89
CA TYR A 91 6.34 1.39 0.86
C TYR A 91 7.04 0.84 2.13
N ASN A 92 7.66 1.71 2.93
CA ASN A 92 8.11 1.37 4.28
C ASN A 92 6.92 1.22 5.26
N GLY A 93 5.71 1.61 4.86
CA GLY A 93 4.48 1.51 5.65
C GLY A 93 4.25 2.65 6.64
N VAL A 94 5.19 3.60 6.73
CA VAL A 94 5.05 4.82 7.54
C VAL A 94 5.24 6.04 6.62
N PRO A 95 4.32 7.01 6.60
CA PRO A 95 4.29 8.06 5.58
C PRO A 95 5.60 8.82 5.37
N ASP A 96 6.32 9.12 6.45
CA ASP A 96 7.54 9.95 6.46
C ASP A 96 8.84 9.12 6.66
N ASP A 97 8.77 7.79 6.54
CA ASP A 97 9.96 6.95 6.69
C ASP A 97 10.85 7.05 5.44
N ALA A 98 12.01 7.68 5.61
CA ALA A 98 13.01 7.94 4.57
C ALA A 98 14.03 6.80 4.38
N THR A 99 13.77 5.59 4.91
CA THR A 99 14.67 4.43 4.75
C THR A 99 14.80 4.07 3.26
N PRO A 100 16.03 4.04 2.70
CA PRO A 100 16.23 3.78 1.29
C PRO A 100 15.74 2.40 0.84
N LEU A 101 15.01 2.36 -0.26
CA LEU A 101 14.65 1.13 -0.97
C LEU A 101 15.69 0.77 -2.04
N TRP A 102 15.57 -0.43 -2.61
CA TRP A 102 16.45 -0.93 -3.68
C TRP A 102 16.24 -0.23 -5.04
N PHE A 103 15.33 0.74 -5.11
CA PHE A 103 14.97 1.54 -6.28
C PHE A 103 14.75 3.01 -5.86
N PRO A 104 14.86 3.98 -6.80
CA PRO A 104 14.61 5.38 -6.49
C PRO A 104 13.13 5.63 -6.21
N ALA A 105 12.84 6.47 -5.21
CA ALA A 105 11.49 7.00 -5.02
C ALA A 105 11.09 7.93 -6.17
N HIS A 106 9.79 8.10 -6.36
CA HIS A 106 9.22 8.99 -7.38
C HIS A 106 9.51 10.48 -7.13
#